data_AF-A0A3N8AAD8-F1
#
_entry.id   AF-A0A3N8AAD8-F1
#
_cell.length_a   1.000
_cell.length_b   1.000
_cell.length_c   1.000
_cell.angle_alpha   90.00
_cell.angle_beta   90.00
_cell.angle_gamma   90.00
#
_symmetry.space_group_name_H-M   'P 1'
#
loop_
_entity.id
_entity.type
_entity.pdbx_description
1 polymer ?
#
loop_
_entity_poly.entity_id
_entity_poly.type
_entity_poly.pdbx_seq_one_letter_code
_entity_poly.pdbx_strand_id
1 'polypeptide(L)'
;MIVSIWKRFAALFVVGLLLTLAGCSDADESDPSDVSGYNYTDYYIAGFRVGNEGQDLWAGGPNIFPKRHGESRSGGGGGMCCISIPSKWRSGMKLVVKWRRDTHPYDDDRSGDQWYTATTEVPPYGPRTYGFWVHFLPGDRIRVEIQDKPPMPVKPAERDPYIVQGVLDPELNQK
;
A
#
# COMPACT_ATOMS: atom_id res chain seq x y z
N MET A 1 -2.78 -28.25 61.95
CA MET A 1 -3.62 -28.18 60.73
C MET A 1 -3.58 -26.82 60.01
N ILE A 2 -3.23 -25.71 60.67
CA ILE A 2 -3.25 -24.35 60.09
C ILE A 2 -2.06 -24.06 59.15
N VAL A 3 -0.86 -24.59 59.42
CA VAL A 3 0.37 -24.36 58.63
C VAL A 3 0.32 -25.00 57.23
N SER A 4 -0.42 -26.11 57.06
CA SER A 4 -0.54 -26.81 55.77
C SER A 4 -1.44 -26.05 54.79
N ILE A 5 -2.47 -25.35 55.31
CA ILE A 5 -3.39 -24.53 54.53
C ILE A 5 -2.65 -23.32 53.95
N TRP A 6 -1.80 -22.66 54.75
CA TRP A 6 -1.05 -21.49 54.30
C TRP A 6 0.01 -21.79 53.22
N LYS A 7 0.65 -22.97 53.29
CA LYS A 7 1.57 -23.44 52.23
C LYS A 7 0.85 -23.73 50.90
N ARG A 8 -0.40 -24.21 50.95
CA ARG A 8 -1.21 -24.47 49.75
C ARG A 8 -1.70 -23.18 49.10
N PHE A 9 -2.07 -22.17 49.90
CA PHE A 9 -2.44 -20.84 49.39
C PHE A 9 -1.24 -20.08 48.82
N ALA A 10 -0.06 -20.15 49.44
CA ALA A 10 1.15 -19.53 48.91
C ALA A 10 1.60 -20.17 47.58
N ALA A 11 1.51 -21.50 47.45
CA ALA A 11 1.85 -22.19 46.21
C ALA A 11 0.88 -21.85 45.05
N LEU A 12 -0.42 -21.71 45.33
CA LEU A 12 -1.41 -21.31 44.31
C LEU A 12 -1.24 -19.85 43.85
N PHE A 13 -0.79 -18.97 44.75
CA PHE A 13 -0.52 -17.57 44.40
C PHE A 13 0.73 -17.41 43.52
N VAL A 14 1.78 -18.21 43.75
CA VAL A 14 3.01 -18.20 42.94
C VAL A 14 2.77 -18.77 41.54
N VAL A 15 1.95 -19.82 41.40
CA VAL A 15 1.59 -20.39 40.08
C VAL A 15 0.65 -19.47 39.29
N GLY A 16 -0.29 -18.78 39.97
CA GLY A 16 -1.16 -17.79 39.35
C GLY A 16 -0.41 -16.55 38.83
N LEU A 17 0.64 -16.11 39.54
CA LEU A 17 1.46 -14.95 39.15
C LEU A 17 2.45 -15.25 38.00
N LEU A 18 2.79 -16.52 37.78
CA LEU A 18 3.64 -16.95 36.65
C LEU A 18 2.88 -17.06 35.32
N LEU A 19 1.55 -17.17 35.35
CA LEU A 19 0.71 -17.25 34.14
C LEU A 19 0.38 -15.87 33.53
N THR A 20 0.71 -14.76 34.20
CA THR A 20 0.41 -13.41 33.69
C THR A 20 1.53 -12.78 32.86
N LEU A 21 2.62 -13.51 32.57
CA LEU A 21 3.76 -13.01 31.80
C LEU A 21 3.84 -13.57 30.36
N ALA A 22 2.91 -14.42 29.94
CA ALA A 22 2.80 -14.87 28.55
C ALA A 22 2.01 -13.86 27.71
N GLY A 23 2.52 -12.63 27.64
CA GLY A 23 1.95 -11.52 26.88
C GLY A 23 2.99 -10.81 26.04
N CYS A 24 3.86 -11.56 25.34
CA CYS A 24 4.61 -10.98 24.23
C CYS A 24 3.64 -10.84 23.05
N SER A 25 2.83 -9.78 23.02
CA SER A 25 2.34 -9.32 21.74
C SER A 25 3.56 -8.76 21.01
N ASP A 26 4.11 -9.53 20.06
CA ASP A 26 4.70 -8.94 18.86
C ASP A 26 3.57 -8.10 18.24
N ALA A 27 3.36 -6.88 18.75
CA ALA A 27 2.54 -5.91 18.07
C ALA A 27 3.20 -5.77 16.70
N ASP A 28 2.49 -6.13 15.63
CA ASP A 28 2.97 -6.00 14.25
C ASP A 28 3.41 -4.54 14.07
N GLU A 29 4.71 -4.32 14.24
CA GLU A 29 5.33 -3.01 14.09
C GLU A 29 5.04 -2.56 12.66
N SER A 30 4.50 -1.36 12.51
CA SER A 30 4.16 -0.81 11.21
C SER A 30 4.50 0.65 11.16
N ASP A 31 5.03 1.07 10.01
CA ASP A 31 5.45 2.43 9.78
C ASP A 31 4.36 3.18 9.01
N PRO A 32 3.82 4.30 9.53
CA PRO A 32 2.98 5.17 8.74
C PRO A 32 3.82 5.80 7.63
N SER A 33 3.31 5.77 6.40
CA SER A 33 4.00 6.27 5.22
C SER A 33 3.05 7.02 4.29
N ASP A 34 3.63 7.94 3.52
CA ASP A 34 2.94 8.59 2.42
C ASP A 34 2.78 7.63 1.24
N VAL A 35 1.63 7.74 0.57
CA VAL A 35 1.36 7.13 -0.72
C VAL A 35 1.73 8.12 -1.81
N SER A 36 2.73 7.75 -2.59
CA SER A 36 3.26 8.52 -3.71
C SER A 36 3.09 7.75 -5.02
N GLY A 37 3.33 8.42 -6.14
CA GLY A 37 3.27 7.74 -7.43
C GLY A 37 4.11 8.38 -8.51
N TYR A 38 4.40 7.57 -9.52
CA TYR A 38 5.04 7.97 -10.76
C TYR A 38 4.14 7.66 -11.94
N ASN A 39 4.01 8.65 -12.83
CA ASN A 39 3.23 8.48 -14.04
C ASN A 39 4.17 8.45 -15.26
N TYR A 40 4.24 7.29 -15.91
CA TYR A 40 5.05 7.04 -17.11
C TYR A 40 4.23 7.18 -18.41
N THR A 41 2.99 7.63 -18.29
CA THR A 41 1.99 7.67 -19.34
C THR A 41 1.79 9.09 -19.88
N ASP A 42 1.03 9.18 -20.95
CA ASP A 42 0.58 10.41 -21.61
C ASP A 42 -0.80 10.89 -21.13
N TYR A 43 -1.44 10.15 -20.22
CA TYR A 43 -2.71 10.52 -19.61
C TYR A 43 -2.55 10.99 -18.16
N TYR A 44 -3.57 11.67 -17.67
CA TYR A 44 -3.60 12.22 -16.33
C TYR A 44 -4.08 11.18 -15.32
N ILE A 45 -3.44 11.12 -14.16
CA ILE A 45 -3.96 10.41 -13.00
C ILE A 45 -4.61 11.46 -12.10
N ALA A 46 -5.94 11.52 -12.11
CA ALA A 46 -6.69 12.49 -11.32
C ALA A 46 -6.63 12.21 -9.81
N GLY A 47 -6.32 10.97 -9.44
CA GLY A 47 -6.11 10.54 -8.07
C GLY A 47 -6.15 9.01 -8.00
N PHE A 48 -5.67 8.47 -6.90
CA PHE A 48 -5.69 7.03 -6.67
C PHE A 48 -5.81 6.70 -5.19
N ARG A 49 -6.15 5.45 -4.90
CA ARG A 49 -6.26 4.93 -3.55
C ARG A 49 -5.81 3.48 -3.49
N VAL A 50 -5.26 3.11 -2.35
CA VAL A 50 -4.68 1.79 -2.07
C VAL A 50 -5.33 1.25 -0.81
N GLY A 51 -5.75 -0.01 -0.84
CA GLY A 51 -6.39 -0.66 0.29
C GLY A 51 -6.15 -2.16 0.28
N ASN A 52 -6.58 -2.84 1.33
CA ASN A 52 -6.60 -4.30 1.37
C ASN A 52 -7.89 -4.81 0.76
N GLU A 53 -7.83 -6.02 0.19
CA GLU A 53 -9.02 -6.69 -0.32
C GLU A 53 -10.05 -6.91 0.82
N GLY A 54 -11.30 -6.53 0.58
CA GLY A 54 -12.39 -6.69 1.55
C GLY A 54 -12.34 -5.75 2.76
N GLN A 55 -11.48 -4.73 2.77
CA GLN A 55 -11.43 -3.71 3.83
C GLN A 55 -11.86 -2.33 3.31
N ASP A 56 -12.58 -1.59 4.15
CA ASP A 56 -13.06 -0.23 3.83
C ASP A 56 -12.01 0.86 4.09
N LEU A 57 -10.82 0.49 4.57
CA LEU A 57 -9.74 1.44 4.84
C LEU A 57 -8.89 1.64 3.58
N TRP A 58 -8.85 2.88 3.09
CA TRP A 58 -8.12 3.27 1.89
C TRP A 58 -7.12 4.40 2.21
N ALA A 59 -5.89 4.25 1.76
CA ALA A 59 -4.90 5.32 1.71
C ALA A 59 -4.93 5.98 0.34
N GLY A 60 -5.12 7.30 0.29
CA GLY A 60 -5.17 8.04 -0.97
C GLY A 60 -3.78 8.45 -1.45
N GLY A 61 -3.63 8.65 -2.76
CA GLY A 61 -2.45 9.24 -3.39
C GLY A 61 -2.79 10.52 -4.16
N PRO A 62 -1.77 11.34 -4.51
CA PRO A 62 -1.96 12.62 -5.17
C PRO A 62 -2.44 12.47 -6.62
N ASN A 63 -2.89 13.58 -7.21
CA ASN A 63 -3.01 13.67 -8.66
C ASN A 63 -1.63 13.78 -9.31
N ILE A 64 -1.48 13.23 -10.53
CA ILE A 64 -0.20 13.20 -11.24
C ILE A 64 -0.41 13.54 -12.71
N PHE A 65 0.20 14.64 -13.15
CA PHE A 65 0.20 15.09 -14.55
C PHE A 65 0.72 14.01 -15.51
N PRO A 66 0.36 14.04 -16.81
CA PRO A 66 1.10 13.30 -17.84
C PRO A 66 2.60 13.63 -17.78
N LYS A 67 3.45 12.70 -18.23
CA LYS A 67 4.87 13.03 -18.40
C LYS A 67 5.03 14.11 -19.49
N ARG A 68 5.95 15.05 -19.30
CA ARG A 68 6.24 16.06 -20.32
C ARG A 68 7.06 15.44 -21.46
N HIS A 69 7.03 16.08 -22.63
CA HIS A 69 7.84 15.65 -23.77
C HIS A 69 9.34 15.64 -23.40
N GLY A 70 10.00 14.50 -23.61
CA GLY A 70 11.41 14.29 -23.25
C GLY A 70 11.67 13.87 -21.81
N GLU A 71 10.66 13.91 -20.93
CA GLU A 71 10.77 13.37 -19.57
C GLU A 71 10.43 11.88 -19.54
N SER A 72 11.13 11.12 -18.68
CA SER A 72 10.86 9.69 -18.51
C SER A 72 9.57 9.42 -17.73
N ARG A 73 9.17 10.34 -16.86
CA ARG A 73 7.99 10.30 -15.99
C ARG A 73 7.68 11.67 -15.40
N SER A 74 6.49 11.82 -14.85
CA SER A 74 6.13 12.85 -13.87
C SER A 74 5.93 12.24 -12.47
N GLY A 75 5.60 13.07 -11.47
CA GLY A 75 5.29 12.63 -10.11
C GLY A 75 6.50 12.45 -9.18
N GLY A 76 6.20 11.98 -7.97
CA GLY A 76 7.11 11.80 -6.83
C GLY A 76 7.75 13.06 -6.26
N GLY A 77 7.14 14.23 -6.49
CA GLY A 77 7.42 15.46 -5.74
C GLY A 77 6.56 15.62 -4.47
N GLY A 78 5.67 14.68 -4.19
CA GLY A 78 4.79 14.69 -3.03
C GLY A 78 4.00 13.38 -2.92
N GLY A 79 3.40 13.16 -1.75
CA GLY A 79 2.56 12.03 -1.43
C GLY A 79 1.38 12.46 -0.56
N MET A 80 0.45 11.55 -0.33
CA MET A 80 -0.68 11.77 0.57
C MET A 80 -0.72 10.70 1.65
N CYS A 81 -0.97 11.11 2.89
CA CYS A 81 -0.97 10.25 4.07
C CYS A 81 -2.32 9.51 4.21
N CYS A 82 -2.42 8.33 4.83
CA CYS A 82 -1.36 7.50 5.42
C CYS A 82 -1.66 6.03 5.11
N ILE A 83 -0.66 5.30 4.59
CA ILE A 83 -0.70 3.83 4.58
C ILE A 83 0.14 3.32 5.75
N SER A 84 -0.36 2.28 6.43
CA SER A 84 0.41 1.56 7.44
C SER A 84 1.13 0.39 6.76
N ILE A 85 2.46 0.43 6.75
CA ILE A 85 3.30 -0.60 6.14
C ILE A 85 3.85 -1.52 7.24
N PRO A 86 3.54 -2.82 7.23
CA PRO A 86 4.11 -3.75 8.22
C PRO A 86 5.64 -3.79 8.13
N SER A 87 6.36 -3.85 9.24
CA SER A 87 7.83 -3.95 9.26
C SER A 87 8.35 -5.26 8.68
N LYS A 88 7.52 -6.31 8.65
CA LYS A 88 7.88 -7.63 8.12
C LYS A 88 7.05 -7.93 6.88
N TRP A 89 7.71 -7.96 5.73
CA TRP A 89 7.11 -8.50 4.51
C TRP A 89 6.77 -9.98 4.67
N ARG A 90 5.65 -10.41 4.10
CA ARG A 90 5.21 -11.80 4.02
C ARG A 90 4.73 -12.12 2.61
N SER A 91 5.02 -13.33 2.14
CA SER A 91 4.50 -13.82 0.86
C SER A 91 2.96 -13.85 0.89
N GLY A 92 2.34 -13.45 -0.23
CA GLY A 92 0.88 -13.39 -0.38
C GLY A 92 0.23 -12.12 0.14
N MET A 93 1.01 -11.13 0.61
CA MET A 93 0.47 -9.78 0.86
C MET A 93 -0.07 -9.20 -0.44
N LYS A 94 -1.35 -8.81 -0.44
CA LYS A 94 -2.06 -8.26 -1.60
C LYS A 94 -2.65 -6.91 -1.28
N LEU A 95 -2.66 -6.04 -2.29
CA LEU A 95 -3.29 -4.74 -2.26
C LEU A 95 -4.21 -4.58 -3.45
N VAL A 96 -5.28 -3.81 -3.25
CA VAL A 96 -6.15 -3.30 -4.30
C VAL A 96 -5.78 -1.84 -4.53
N VAL A 97 -5.48 -1.50 -5.78
CA VAL A 97 -5.29 -0.13 -6.21
C VAL A 97 -6.49 0.27 -7.06
N LYS A 98 -7.08 1.42 -6.77
CA LYS A 98 -8.09 2.07 -7.61
C LYS A 98 -7.58 3.43 -8.04
N TRP A 99 -7.62 3.75 -9.33
CA TRP A 99 -7.16 5.06 -9.84
C TRP A 99 -8.10 5.62 -10.88
N ARG A 100 -8.20 6.95 -10.91
CA ARG A 100 -8.99 7.68 -11.90
C ARG A 100 -8.05 8.22 -12.96
N ARG A 101 -8.22 7.74 -14.18
CA ARG A 101 -7.40 8.08 -15.34
C ARG A 101 -8.22 8.95 -16.29
N ASP A 102 -7.61 10.00 -16.82
CA ASP A 102 -8.20 10.85 -17.87
C ASP A 102 -7.27 10.95 -19.08
N THR A 103 -7.71 10.42 -20.23
CA THR A 103 -6.96 10.47 -21.51
C THR A 103 -7.12 11.79 -22.26
N HIS A 104 -8.06 12.64 -21.87
CA HIS A 104 -8.30 13.94 -22.50
C HIS A 104 -8.25 15.07 -21.45
N PRO A 105 -7.16 15.18 -20.66
CA PRO A 105 -7.14 16.03 -19.45
C PRO A 105 -7.17 17.54 -19.72
N TYR A 106 -7.08 17.95 -20.99
CA TYR A 106 -7.07 19.35 -21.43
C TYR A 106 -8.28 19.73 -22.29
N ASP A 107 -9.17 18.77 -22.55
CA ASP A 107 -10.35 18.96 -23.39
C ASP A 107 -11.63 18.82 -22.55
N ASP A 108 -12.76 19.26 -23.09
CA ASP A 108 -14.08 19.06 -22.46
C ASP A 108 -14.59 17.61 -22.61
N ASP A 109 -13.91 16.77 -23.40
CA ASP A 109 -14.28 15.37 -23.59
C ASP A 109 -13.97 14.52 -22.35
N ARG A 110 -15.02 14.14 -21.63
CA ARG A 110 -14.94 13.28 -20.44
C ARG A 110 -14.97 11.77 -20.76
N SER A 111 -14.95 11.38 -22.03
CA SER A 111 -14.94 9.95 -22.44
C SER A 111 -13.73 9.20 -21.89
N GLY A 112 -12.63 9.92 -21.69
CA GLY A 112 -11.36 9.42 -21.16
C GLY A 112 -11.32 9.29 -19.64
N ASP A 113 -12.26 9.88 -18.93
CA ASP A 113 -12.29 9.96 -17.48
C ASP A 113 -12.95 8.72 -16.87
N GLN A 114 -12.13 7.75 -16.50
CA GLN A 114 -12.56 6.43 -16.07
C GLN A 114 -11.80 5.97 -14.83
N TRP A 115 -12.52 5.28 -13.94
CA TRP A 115 -11.90 4.56 -12.83
C TRP A 115 -11.41 3.19 -13.27
N TYR A 116 -10.23 2.83 -12.79
CA TYR A 116 -9.61 1.55 -12.99
C TYR A 116 -9.28 0.91 -11.63
N THR A 117 -9.20 -0.40 -11.62
CA THR A 117 -8.77 -1.17 -10.46
C THR A 117 -7.84 -2.31 -10.87
N ALA A 118 -6.93 -2.67 -9.98
CA ALA A 118 -6.13 -3.88 -10.07
C ALA A 118 -5.82 -4.40 -8.66
N THR A 119 -5.80 -5.72 -8.53
CA THR A 119 -5.24 -6.40 -7.35
C THR A 119 -3.82 -6.84 -7.68
N THR A 120 -2.88 -6.58 -6.78
CA THR A 120 -1.46 -6.91 -6.98
C THR A 120 -0.84 -7.45 -5.70
N GLU A 121 0.18 -8.31 -5.87
CA GLU A 121 1.02 -8.74 -4.76
C GLU A 121 2.05 -7.66 -4.42
N VAL A 122 2.36 -7.52 -3.14
CA VAL A 122 3.36 -6.58 -2.66
C VAL A 122 4.76 -7.20 -2.84
N PRO A 123 5.67 -6.58 -3.62
CA PRO A 123 7.04 -7.08 -3.75
C PRO A 123 7.76 -7.12 -2.39
N PRO A 124 8.74 -8.02 -2.22
CA PRO A 124 9.58 -8.05 -1.02
C PRO A 124 10.22 -6.71 -0.70
N TYR A 125 10.21 -6.32 0.58
CA TYR A 125 10.83 -5.11 1.09
C TYR A 125 11.50 -5.37 2.46
N GLY A 126 12.54 -4.59 2.76
CA GLY A 126 13.27 -4.64 4.03
C GLY A 126 12.52 -4.01 5.21
N PRO A 127 13.00 -4.18 6.45
CA PRO A 127 12.29 -3.77 7.66
C PRO A 127 12.23 -2.26 7.91
N ARG A 128 12.95 -1.47 7.10
CA ARG A 128 12.89 0.00 7.15
C ARG A 128 12.22 0.48 5.89
N THR A 129 11.23 1.35 6.03
CA THR A 129 10.45 1.85 4.91
C THR A 129 10.55 3.37 4.81
N TYR A 130 10.50 3.90 3.60
CA TYR A 130 10.66 5.33 3.28
C TYR A 130 9.47 5.88 2.49
N GLY A 131 8.52 5.04 2.11
CA GLY A 131 7.31 5.46 1.39
C GLY A 131 6.71 4.33 0.55
N PHE A 132 5.43 4.49 0.21
CA PHE A 132 4.70 3.61 -0.69
C PHE A 132 4.56 4.25 -2.07
N TRP A 133 4.78 3.47 -3.13
CA TRP A 133 4.84 3.96 -4.50
C TRP A 133 3.92 3.17 -5.42
N VAL A 134 3.11 3.88 -6.21
CA VAL A 134 2.41 3.30 -7.37
C VAL A 134 3.05 3.82 -8.65
N HIS A 135 3.51 2.91 -9.49
CA HIS A 135 3.98 3.21 -10.84
C HIS A 135 2.83 2.99 -11.82
N PHE A 136 2.35 4.08 -12.45
CA PHE A 136 1.36 4.02 -13.53
C PHE A 136 2.08 3.89 -14.87
N LEU A 137 1.88 2.76 -15.53
CA LEU A 137 2.59 2.35 -16.74
C LEU A 137 1.65 2.40 -17.95
N PRO A 138 2.20 2.58 -19.18
CA PRO A 138 1.38 2.59 -20.39
C PRO A 138 0.53 1.33 -20.54
N GLY A 139 -0.68 1.52 -21.07
CA GLY A 139 -1.68 0.46 -21.24
C GLY A 139 -2.45 0.14 -19.96
N ASP A 140 -2.67 1.12 -19.08
CA ASP A 140 -3.39 0.95 -17.81
C ASP A 140 -2.77 -0.13 -16.90
N ARG A 141 -1.46 -0.31 -16.97
CA ARG A 141 -0.71 -1.25 -16.11
C ARG A 141 -0.21 -0.53 -14.87
N ILE A 142 -0.08 -1.27 -13.76
CA ILE A 142 0.52 -0.73 -12.55
C ILE A 142 1.57 -1.67 -11.96
N ARG A 143 2.45 -1.10 -11.13
CA ARG A 143 3.34 -1.84 -10.23
C ARG A 143 3.44 -1.07 -8.92
N VAL A 144 3.29 -1.75 -7.79
CA VAL A 144 3.47 -1.14 -6.46
C VAL A 144 4.86 -1.45 -5.91
N GLU A 145 5.39 -0.55 -5.08
CA GLU A 145 6.65 -0.77 -4.37
C GLU A 145 6.67 -0.03 -3.04
N ILE A 146 7.31 -0.66 -2.07
CA ILE A 146 7.69 -0.03 -0.82
C ILE A 146 9.17 0.34 -0.95
N GLN A 147 9.49 1.62 -0.78
CA GLN A 147 10.87 2.07 -0.79
C GLN A 147 11.53 1.64 0.52
N ASP A 148 12.51 0.73 0.44
CA ASP A 148 13.21 0.19 1.62
C ASP A 148 14.66 0.66 1.74
N LYS A 149 15.12 1.48 0.80
CA LYS A 149 16.45 2.07 0.74
C LYS A 149 16.46 3.34 -0.12
N PRO A 150 17.33 4.31 0.14
CA PRO A 150 17.75 5.28 -0.87
C PRO A 150 18.56 4.53 -1.96
N PRO A 151 18.39 4.81 -3.27
CA PRO A 151 17.73 5.92 -3.94
C PRO A 151 16.21 5.77 -4.10
N MET A 152 15.57 6.79 -4.70
CA MET A 152 14.15 6.73 -5.09
C MET A 152 13.87 5.58 -6.06
N PRO A 153 12.66 4.98 -6.02
CA PRO A 153 12.22 4.01 -7.01
C PRO A 153 12.46 4.46 -8.46
N VAL A 154 12.94 3.52 -9.28
CA VAL A 154 13.16 3.72 -10.72
C VAL A 154 12.02 3.10 -11.51
N LYS A 155 11.99 3.31 -12.84
CA LYS A 155 10.99 2.64 -13.69
C LYS A 155 11.15 1.11 -13.57
N PRO A 156 10.07 0.36 -13.28
CA PRO A 156 10.09 -1.10 -13.31
C PRO A 156 10.48 -1.62 -14.69
N ALA A 157 11.13 -2.79 -14.74
CA ALA A 157 11.42 -3.46 -15.99
C ALA A 157 10.09 -3.91 -16.65
N GLU A 158 10.00 -3.91 -17.98
CA GLU A 158 8.75 -4.28 -18.67
C GLU A 158 8.26 -5.71 -18.38
N ARG A 159 9.16 -6.60 -17.92
CA ARG A 159 8.87 -7.98 -17.53
C ARG A 159 8.87 -8.20 -16.01
N ASP A 160 8.77 -7.13 -15.22
CA ASP A 160 8.67 -7.24 -13.77
C ASP A 160 7.41 -8.05 -13.41
N PRO A 161 7.54 -9.14 -12.62
CA PRO A 161 6.43 -10.05 -12.35
C PRO A 161 5.31 -9.42 -11.48
N TYR A 162 5.57 -8.28 -10.84
CA TYR A 162 4.59 -7.54 -10.04
C TYR A 162 3.85 -6.47 -10.85
N ILE A 163 4.12 -6.37 -12.16
CA ILE A 163 3.28 -5.58 -13.07
C ILE A 163 1.97 -6.31 -13.30
N VAL A 164 0.86 -5.63 -13.03
CA VAL A 164 -0.49 -6.13 -13.28
C VAL A 164 -1.26 -5.21 -14.21
N GLN A 165 -2.21 -5.80 -14.94
CA GLN A 165 -3.11 -5.07 -15.82
C GLN A 165 -4.28 -4.48 -15.01
N GLY A 166 -4.54 -3.20 -15.21
CA GLY A 166 -5.77 -2.55 -14.75
C GLY A 166 -6.97 -2.93 -15.60
N VAL A 167 -8.11 -3.03 -14.94
CA VAL A 167 -9.43 -3.17 -15.56
C VAL A 167 -10.32 -2.02 -15.11
N LEU A 168 -11.38 -1.73 -15.85
CA LEU A 168 -12.36 -0.72 -15.44
C LEU A 168 -12.97 -1.13 -14.09
N ASP A 169 -13.05 -0.17 -13.17
CA ASP A 169 -13.73 -0.38 -11.89
C ASP A 169 -15.24 -0.31 -12.13
N PRO A 170 -16.00 -1.41 -11.95
CA PRO A 170 -17.42 -1.41 -12.26
C PRO A 170 -18.21 -0.56 -11.27
N GLU A 171 -17.78 -0.44 -10.02
CA GLU A 171 -18.53 0.27 -8.97
C GLU A 171 -18.38 1.79 -9.13
N LEU A 172 -17.15 2.25 -9.37
CA LEU A 172 -16.84 3.68 -9.45
C LEU A 172 -17.17 4.32 -10.80
N ASN A 173 -17.37 3.51 -11.84
CA ASN A 173 -17.84 3.98 -13.13
C ASN A 173 -19.37 3.89 -13.30
N GLN A 174 -20.08 3.29 -12.34
CA GLN A 174 -21.54 3.36 -12.32
C GLN A 174 -21.95 4.78 -11.93
N LYS A 175 -22.71 5.44 -12.81
CA LYS A 175 -23.35 6.73 -12.57
C LYS A 175 -24.77 6.54 -12.07
#